data_AF-A0A7S2H8J8-F1
#
_entry.id   AF-A0A7S2H8J8-F1
#
_cell.length_a   1.000
_cell.length_b   1.000
_cell.length_c   1.000
_cell.angle_alpha   90.00
_cell.angle_beta   90.00
_cell.angle_gamma   90.00
#
_symmetry.space_group_name_H-M   'P 1'
#
loop_
_entity.id
_entity.type
_entity.pdbx_description
1 polymer ?
#
loop_
_entity_poly.entity_id
_entity_poly.type
_entity_poly.pdbx_seq_one_letter_code
_entity_poly.pdbx_strand_id
1 'polypeptide(L)'
;TTYLSGNQYTDGCFLKEMVGPSVLAWSKQRVAYDSKSALLDATPDHLMSPVAAANAALLFPRARIIVLVRQPIQRAFSAWHQVRKLGGEARSFEKAVIDEMPTLERCAVLVRELLTASRAE
;
A
#
# COMPACT_ATOMS: atom_id res chain seq x y z
N THR A 1 16.23 -15.07 13.11
CA THR A 1 16.16 -16.32 12.32
C THR A 1 14.88 -17.01 12.75
N THR A 2 13.77 -16.88 12.01
CA THR A 2 13.48 -17.79 10.88
C THR A 2 12.89 -17.02 9.70
N TYR A 3 13.68 -16.95 8.63
CA TYR A 3 13.25 -16.69 7.26
C TYR A 3 12.60 -17.98 6.75
N LEU A 4 11.37 -17.94 6.22
CA LEU A 4 10.86 -19.03 5.39
C LEU A 4 11.16 -18.70 3.94
N SER A 5 12.39 -19.05 3.54
CA SER A 5 12.81 -19.21 2.14
C SER A 5 12.20 -20.49 1.58
N GLY A 6 11.49 -20.38 0.45
CA GLY A 6 10.93 -21.55 -0.21
C GLY A 6 10.28 -21.25 -1.56
N ASN A 7 10.94 -20.49 -2.43
CA ASN A 7 10.64 -20.50 -3.86
C ASN A 7 11.64 -21.44 -4.54
N GLN A 8 11.23 -22.69 -4.76
CA GLN A 8 11.86 -23.56 -5.75
C GLN A 8 10.88 -23.74 -6.90
N TYR A 9 11.18 -23.00 -7.97
CA TYR A 9 10.63 -23.19 -9.31
C TYR A 9 11.34 -24.40 -9.93
N THR A 10 10.57 -25.39 -10.37
CA THR A 10 11.02 -26.36 -11.39
C THR A 10 10.01 -26.40 -12.52
N ASP A 11 10.50 -25.94 -13.67
CA ASP A 11 10.25 -26.39 -15.03
C ASP A 11 8.97 -25.96 -15.78
N GLY A 12 9.19 -24.99 -16.68
CA GLY A 12 8.67 -25.01 -18.05
C GLY A 12 7.35 -24.28 -18.32
N CYS A 13 7.45 -23.08 -18.90
CA CYS A 13 6.50 -22.37 -19.78
C CYS A 13 4.99 -22.46 -19.50
N PHE A 14 4.44 -21.43 -18.86
CA PHE A 14 3.68 -20.31 -19.41
C PHE A 14 2.18 -20.62 -19.61
N LEU A 15 1.26 -20.04 -18.84
CA LEU A 15 0.89 -18.66 -19.15
C LEU A 15 1.84 -17.56 -18.67
N LYS A 16 2.81 -17.73 -17.74
CA LYS A 16 2.86 -18.38 -16.41
C LYS A 16 3.33 -17.19 -15.57
N GLU A 17 2.48 -16.68 -14.68
CA GLU A 17 2.82 -16.40 -13.29
C GLU A 17 1.62 -15.81 -12.56
N MET A 18 1.17 -16.55 -11.56
CA MET A 18 0.37 -16.13 -10.42
C MET A 18 -1.02 -15.49 -10.67
N VAL A 19 -1.87 -16.16 -11.45
CA VAL A 19 -3.32 -16.14 -11.16
C VAL A 19 -3.71 -17.51 -10.64
N GLY A 20 -3.31 -17.78 -9.40
CA GLY A 20 -3.69 -19.00 -8.68
C GLY A 20 -5.18 -18.97 -8.31
N PRO A 21 -5.85 -20.13 -8.21
CA PRO A 21 -7.31 -20.25 -8.02
C PRO A 21 -7.85 -19.77 -6.66
N SER A 22 -7.11 -18.96 -5.89
CA SER A 22 -7.49 -18.55 -4.54
C SER A 22 -8.51 -17.40 -4.47
N VAL A 23 -8.67 -16.55 -5.50
CA VAL A 23 -9.65 -15.45 -5.42
C VAL A 23 -11.09 -15.97 -5.56
N LEU A 24 -11.32 -16.94 -6.45
CA LEU A 24 -12.64 -17.56 -6.62
C LEU A 24 -12.93 -18.66 -5.60
N ALA A 25 -11.91 -19.33 -5.04
CA ALA A 25 -12.12 -20.31 -3.97
C ALA A 25 -12.54 -19.66 -2.64
N TRP A 26 -12.07 -18.44 -2.35
CA TRP A 26 -12.54 -17.65 -1.19
C TRP A 26 -14.00 -17.21 -1.32
N SER A 27 -14.54 -17.11 -2.54
CA SER A 27 -15.93 -16.67 -2.77
C SER A 27 -17.01 -17.61 -2.19
N LYS A 28 -16.64 -18.86 -1.86
CA LYS A 28 -17.59 -19.88 -1.39
C LYS A 28 -17.67 -20.01 0.13
N GLN A 29 -16.75 -19.39 0.88
CA GLN A 29 -16.86 -19.33 2.33
C GLN A 29 -17.75 -18.14 2.68
N ARG A 30 -19.07 -18.34 2.53
CA ARG A 30 -20.07 -17.40 3.02
C ARG A 30 -20.00 -17.36 4.54
N VAL A 31 -19.13 -16.53 5.08
CA VAL A 31 -19.27 -16.03 6.45
C VAL A 31 -20.62 -15.34 6.48
N ALA A 32 -21.55 -15.85 7.31
CA ALA A 32 -22.87 -15.27 7.46
C ALA A 32 -22.72 -13.81 7.90
N TYR A 33 -22.99 -12.90 6.98
CA TYR A 33 -22.78 -11.48 7.15
C TYR A 33 -24.06 -10.90 7.76
N ASP A 34 -24.02 -10.52 9.04
CA ASP A 34 -25.14 -9.78 9.65
C ASP A 34 -25.32 -8.46 8.89
N SER A 35 -26.56 -7.99 8.83
CA SER A 35 -26.96 -6.68 8.34
C SER A 35 -26.14 -5.50 8.90
N LYS A 36 -25.41 -5.71 9.99
CA LYS A 36 -24.53 -4.72 10.65
C LYS A 36 -23.04 -4.84 10.33
N SER A 37 -22.62 -5.82 9.54
CA SER A 37 -21.20 -6.00 9.26
C SER A 37 -20.69 -5.03 8.17
N ALA A 38 -19.42 -4.62 8.26
CA ALA A 38 -18.74 -3.75 7.28
C ALA A 38 -17.54 -4.47 6.63
N LEU A 39 -17.44 -4.36 5.30
CA LEU A 39 -16.35 -4.92 4.52
C LEU A 39 -15.27 -3.83 4.46
N LEU A 40 -14.04 -4.22 4.78
CA LEU A 40 -12.94 -3.29 4.95
C LEU A 40 -11.76 -3.74 4.10
N ASP A 41 -11.16 -2.78 3.41
CA ASP A 41 -9.79 -2.88 2.89
C ASP A 41 -8.90 -2.00 3.76
N ALA A 42 -7.70 -2.48 4.06
CA ALA A 42 -6.77 -1.87 5.01
C ALA A 42 -5.37 -1.75 4.42
N THR A 43 -5.28 -1.38 3.14
CA THR A 43 -4.02 -1.21 2.43
C THR A 43 -3.46 0.21 2.66
N PRO A 44 -2.34 0.39 3.40
CA PRO A 44 -1.83 1.72 3.76
C PRO A 44 -1.35 2.54 2.55
N ASP A 45 -0.87 1.86 1.50
CA ASP A 45 -0.26 2.50 0.33
C ASP A 45 -1.27 3.25 -0.55
N HIS A 46 -2.58 3.06 -0.33
CA HIS A 46 -3.62 3.84 -1.00
C HIS A 46 -3.44 5.35 -0.78
N LEU A 47 -2.98 5.76 0.39
CA LEU A 47 -2.80 7.18 0.71
C LEU A 47 -1.68 7.82 -0.12
N MET A 48 -0.71 7.02 -0.58
CA MET A 48 0.43 7.49 -1.39
C MET A 48 0.16 7.39 -2.90
N SER A 49 -0.89 6.66 -3.30
CA SER A 49 -1.22 6.44 -4.71
C SER A 49 -2.10 7.57 -5.26
N PRO A 50 -1.67 8.28 -6.31
CA PRO A 50 -2.46 9.38 -6.87
C PRO A 50 -3.76 8.92 -7.54
N VAL A 51 -3.88 7.64 -7.91
CA VAL A 51 -5.05 7.07 -8.61
C VAL A 51 -6.01 6.33 -7.69
N ALA A 52 -5.61 6.02 -6.46
CA ALA A 52 -6.40 5.18 -5.55
C ALA A 52 -7.76 5.82 -5.22
N ALA A 53 -7.78 7.14 -4.97
CA ALA A 53 -9.02 7.86 -4.68
C ALA A 53 -10.02 7.82 -5.85
N ALA A 54 -9.54 8.04 -7.08
CA ALA A 54 -10.38 8.01 -8.28
C ALA A 54 -10.97 6.61 -8.51
N ASN A 55 -10.15 5.57 -8.37
CA ASN A 55 -10.60 4.18 -8.49
C ASN A 55 -11.61 3.80 -7.40
N ALA A 56 -11.38 4.24 -6.16
CA ALA A 56 -12.30 3.99 -5.05
C ALA A 56 -13.65 4.66 -5.28
N ALA A 57 -13.66 5.90 -5.77
CA ALA A 57 -14.90 6.61 -6.12
C ALA A 57 -15.67 5.93 -7.26
N LEU A 58 -14.96 5.39 -8.26
CA LEU A 58 -15.56 4.69 -9.39
C LEU A 58 -16.16 3.33 -9.00
N LEU A 59 -15.41 2.52 -8.25
CA LEU A 59 -15.79 1.14 -7.91
C LEU A 59 -16.69 1.06 -6.68
N PHE A 60 -16.47 1.92 -5.69
CA PHE A 60 -17.18 1.90 -4.42
C PHE A 60 -17.65 3.31 -4.03
N PRO A 61 -18.61 3.91 -4.77
CA PRO A 61 -19.02 5.30 -4.59
C PRO A 61 -19.61 5.62 -3.22
N ARG A 62 -20.00 4.61 -2.44
CA ARG A 62 -20.54 4.76 -1.06
C ARG A 62 -19.56 4.30 0.02
N ALA A 63 -18.34 3.93 -0.35
CA ALA A 63 -17.32 3.55 0.62
C ALA A 63 -16.98 4.74 1.53
N ARG A 64 -16.61 4.43 2.77
CA ARG A 64 -16.09 5.41 3.71
C ARG A 64 -14.59 5.20 3.83
N ILE A 65 -13.85 6.30 3.79
CA ILE A 65 -12.38 6.27 3.91
C ILE A 65 -12.03 6.63 5.35
N ILE A 66 -11.20 5.81 5.99
CA ILE A 66 -10.64 6.06 7.31
C ILE A 66 -9.15 6.26 7.15
N VAL A 67 -8.63 7.41 7.59
CA VAL A 67 -7.20 7.72 7.56
C VAL A 67 -6.66 7.78 8.97
N LEU A 68 -5.68 6.95 9.28
CA LEU A 68 -5.00 6.93 10.57
C LEU A 68 -3.66 7.69 10.45
N VAL A 69 -3.60 8.88 11.03
CA VAL A 69 -2.39 9.71 11.03
C VAL A 69 -1.63 9.56 12.35
N ARG A 70 -0.29 9.64 12.27
CA ARG A 70 0.63 9.60 13.41
C ARG A 70 1.62 10.76 13.30
N GLN A 71 2.25 11.14 14.41
CA GLN A 71 3.37 12.06 14.42
C GLN A 71 4.42 11.64 13.35
N PRO A 72 4.81 12.55 12.44
CA PRO A 72 5.49 12.19 11.20
C PRO A 72 6.90 11.61 11.41
N ILE A 73 7.66 12.14 12.38
CA ILE A 73 8.99 11.65 12.72
C ILE A 73 8.88 10.21 13.24
N GLN A 74 7.92 9.95 14.13
CA GLN A 74 7.70 8.60 14.64
C GLN A 74 7.23 7.62 13.55
N ARG A 75 6.37 8.08 12.62
CA ARG A 75 5.93 7.28 11.47
C ARG A 75 7.11 6.95 10.56
N ALA A 76 7.98 7.92 10.26
CA ALA A 76 9.14 7.74 9.40
C ALA A 76 10.12 6.73 10.03
N PHE A 77 10.44 6.89 11.31
CA PHE A 77 11.30 5.96 12.03
C PHE A 77 10.73 4.53 12.06
N SER A 78 9.42 4.39 12.29
CA SER A 78 8.74 3.08 12.27
C SER A 78 8.84 2.39 10.90
N ALA A 79 8.68 3.14 9.80
CA ALA A 79 8.79 2.61 8.45
C ALA A 79 10.23 2.17 8.13
N TRP A 80 11.22 3.03 8.40
CA TRP A 80 12.63 2.69 8.26
C TRP A 80 13.00 1.43 9.05
N HIS A 81 12.55 1.33 10.30
CA HIS A 81 12.83 0.19 11.16
C HIS A 81 12.19 -1.11 10.65
N GLN A 82 10.98 -1.05 10.08
CA GLN A 82 10.34 -2.20 9.46
C GLN A 82 11.15 -2.71 8.25
N VAL A 83 11.53 -1.82 7.32
CA VAL A 83 12.32 -2.19 6.13
C VAL A 83 13.69 -2.75 6.53
N ARG A 84 14.34 -2.14 7.54
CA ARG A 84 15.60 -2.63 8.09
C ARG A 84 15.48 -4.01 8.72
N LYS A 85 14.41 -4.28 9.48
CA LYS A 85 14.13 -5.62 10.04
C LYS A 85 13.93 -6.69 8.97
N LEU A 86 13.39 -6.31 7.82
CA LEU A 86 13.22 -7.17 6.65
C LEU A 86 14.50 -7.29 5.79
N GLY A 87 15.61 -6.67 6.21
CA GLY A 87 16.89 -6.71 5.49
C GLY A 87 16.96 -5.81 4.26
N GLY A 88 15.95 -4.99 3.99
CA GLY A 88 15.87 -4.11 2.82
C GLY A 88 16.52 -2.74 3.00
N GLU A 89 16.96 -2.39 4.21
CA GLU A 89 17.58 -1.10 4.52
C GLU A 89 18.84 -1.29 5.35
N ALA A 90 19.98 -0.88 4.79
CA ALA A 90 21.29 -0.98 5.43
C ALA A 90 21.72 0.35 6.09
N ARG A 91 21.18 1.48 5.62
CA ARG A 91 21.57 2.83 6.06
C ARG A 91 21.06 3.12 7.47
N SER A 92 21.73 4.07 8.13
CA SER A 92 21.17 4.69 9.35
C SER A 92 19.90 5.46 9.02
N PHE A 93 19.05 5.70 10.01
CA PHE A 93 17.81 6.47 9.84
C PHE A 93 18.09 7.86 9.26
N GLU A 94 19.07 8.57 9.81
CA GLU A 94 19.50 9.88 9.34
C GLU A 94 19.92 9.87 7.86
N LYS A 95 20.77 8.90 7.48
CA LYS A 95 21.23 8.82 6.09
C LYS A 95 20.10 8.47 5.13
N ALA A 96 19.20 7.56 5.50
CA ALA A 96 18.04 7.21 4.68
C ALA A 96 17.15 8.45 4.43
N VAL A 97 16.86 9.23 5.47
CA VAL A 97 16.04 10.45 5.36
C VAL A 97 16.70 11.50 4.45
N ILE A 98 18.01 11.73 4.62
CA ILE A 98 18.76 12.68 3.77
C ILE A 98 18.73 12.25 2.30
N ASP A 99 18.99 10.97 2.03
CA ASP A 99 19.01 10.43 0.67
C ASP A 99 17.61 10.45 0.01
N GLU A 100 16.52 10.37 0.79
CA GLU A 100 15.13 10.40 0.30
C GLU A 100 14.60 11.82 0.04
N MET A 101 15.19 12.84 0.68
CA MET A 101 14.73 14.24 0.63
C MET A 101 14.46 14.76 -0.80
N PRO A 102 15.35 14.54 -1.80
CA PRO A 102 15.11 15.04 -3.16
C PRO A 102 13.87 14.45 -3.82
N THR A 103 13.48 13.24 -3.43
CA THR A 103 12.27 12.59 -3.95
C THR A 103 11.01 13.19 -3.32
N LEU A 104 11.05 13.50 -2.02
CA LEU A 104 9.95 14.14 -1.31
C LEU A 104 9.65 15.55 -1.85
N GLU A 105 10.68 16.32 -2.20
CA GLU A 105 10.52 17.64 -2.80
C GLU A 105 9.77 17.58 -4.13
N ARG A 106 10.07 16.59 -4.97
CA ARG A 106 9.34 16.38 -6.24
C ARG A 106 7.87 15.98 -6.01
N CYS A 107 7.59 15.11 -5.04
CA CYS A 107 6.23 14.70 -4.72
C CYS A 107 5.39 15.87 -4.18
N ALA A 108 5.98 16.77 -3.39
CA ALA A 108 5.27 17.93 -2.84
C ALA A 108 4.79 18.91 -3.93
N VAL A 109 5.57 19.08 -4.99
CA VAL A 109 5.19 19.88 -6.16
C VAL A 109 4.02 19.23 -6.89
N LEU A 110 4.11 17.93 -7.17
CA LEU A 110 3.07 17.15 -7.85
C LEU A 110 1.73 17.18 -7.10
N VAL A 111 1.75 17.01 -5.78
CA VAL A 111 0.53 17.09 -4.96
C VAL A 111 -0.07 18.49 -4.97
N ARG A 112 0.78 19.55 -4.91
CA ARG A 112 0.28 20.93 -5.03
C ARG A 112 -0.40 21.17 -6.36
N GLU A 113 0.23 20.77 -7.47
CA GLU A 113 -0.32 20.94 -8.81
C GLU A 113 -1.66 20.22 -8.96
N LEU A 114 -1.76 18.97 -8.50
CA LEU A 114 -3.01 18.19 -8.51
C LEU A 114 -4.11 18.85 -7.68
N LEU A 115 -3.78 19.34 -6.48
CA LEU A 115 -4.75 20.03 -5.61
C LEU A 115 -5.16 21.40 -6.15
N THR A 116 -4.30 22.09 -6.90
CA THR A 116 -4.66 23.35 -7.56
C THR A 116 -5.51 23.12 -8.79
N ALA A 117 -5.21 22.09 -9.59
CA ALA A 117 -5.99 21.74 -10.77
C ALA A 117 -7.41 21.31 -10.40
N SER A 118 -7.58 20.53 -9.33
CA SER A 118 -8.90 20.07 -8.86
C SER A 118 -9.77 21.17 -8.23
N ARG A 119 -9.23 22.37 -8.02
CA ARG A 119 -9.94 23.54 -7.44
C ARG A 119 -10.32 24.58 -8.50
N ALA A 120 -9.87 24.40 -9.74
CA ALA A 120 -10.17 25.29 -10.86
C ALA A 120 -11.45 24.89 -11.63
N GLU A 121 -12.10 23.80 -11.21
CA GLU A 121 -13.41 23.31 -11.67
C GLU A 121 -14.48 23.60 -10.62
#